data_AF-A0A9X0PWW9-F1
#
_entry.id   AF-A0A9X0PWW9-F1
#
_cell.length_a   1.000
_cell.length_b   1.000
_cell.length_c   1.000
_cell.angle_alpha   90.00
_cell.angle_beta   90.00
_cell.angle_gamma   90.00
#
_symmetry.space_group_name_H-M   'P 1'
#
loop_
_entity.id
_entity.type
_entity.pdbx_description
1 polymer ?
#
loop_
_entity_poly.entity_id
_entity_poly.type
_entity_poly.pdbx_seq_one_letter_code
_entity_poly.pdbx_strand_id
1 'polypeptide(L)'
;MFNSRNIKITDFTLKSKQPFFKAQSISGKFQRRFTGIHFYEAEFTANFMAEHINEVKEFVAKHLFGRPFKVPLSYYSKYTGDVKQMVTAATRTDRGGRKVRLSNFTGTLKAGTIIQFENHKKIYTITEDVKSGGEMKLFPNLRQHVLAGEVIKYQNVEGEFLLKSDQIDWQLAQIGKMKFELVENV
;
A
#
# COMPACT_ATOMS: atom_id res chain seq x y z
N MET A 1 -7.15 10.82 -0.64
CA MET A 1 -8.36 10.32 -1.33
C MET A 1 -9.36 11.47 -1.40
N PHE A 2 -10.44 11.38 -2.19
CA PHE A 2 -11.50 12.38 -2.15
C PHE A 2 -12.11 12.43 -0.74
N ASN A 3 -12.10 13.61 -0.12
CA ASN A 3 -12.68 13.85 1.20
C ASN A 3 -14.07 14.52 1.08
N SER A 4 -14.90 14.04 0.16
CA SER A 4 -16.22 14.61 -0.11
C SER A 4 -17.30 13.54 -0.09
N ARG A 5 -18.49 13.89 0.41
CA ARG A 5 -19.67 13.02 0.37
C ARG A 5 -20.31 12.97 -1.02
N ASN A 6 -20.02 13.97 -1.86
CA ASN A 6 -20.61 14.15 -3.19
C ASN A 6 -19.95 13.26 -4.25
N ILE A 7 -18.72 12.82 -4.00
CA ILE A 7 -17.95 11.94 -4.88
C ILE A 7 -17.99 10.52 -4.33
N LYS A 8 -18.54 9.59 -5.10
CA LYS A 8 -18.59 8.17 -4.74
C LYS A 8 -17.49 7.40 -5.45
N ILE A 9 -16.65 6.73 -4.66
CA ILE A 9 -15.58 5.89 -5.20
C ILE A 9 -16.09 4.47 -5.35
N THR A 10 -15.96 3.92 -6.55
CA THR A 10 -16.30 2.53 -6.89
C THR A 10 -15.11 1.82 -7.52
N ASP A 11 -15.18 0.50 -7.60
CA ASP A 11 -14.26 -0.34 -8.36
C ASP A 11 -12.78 -0.17 -7.98
N PHE A 12 -12.52 -0.02 -6.68
CA PHE A 12 -11.16 0.11 -6.17
C PHE A 12 -10.40 -1.22 -6.37
N THR A 13 -9.37 -1.20 -7.20
CA THR A 13 -8.48 -2.34 -7.43
C THR A 13 -7.06 -2.00 -6.95
N LEU A 14 -6.45 -2.95 -6.24
CA LEU A 14 -5.07 -2.84 -5.75
C LEU A 14 -4.24 -3.95 -6.40
N LYS A 15 -3.19 -3.57 -7.13
CA LYS A 15 -2.31 -4.46 -7.90
C LYS A 15 -0.94 -4.48 -7.26
N SER A 16 -0.54 -5.63 -6.72
CA SER A 16 0.83 -5.85 -6.21
C SER A 16 1.79 -6.06 -7.38
N LYS A 17 2.69 -5.11 -7.64
CA LYS A 17 3.67 -5.19 -8.73
C LYS A 17 5.02 -5.66 -8.24
N GLN A 18 5.46 -6.77 -8.80
CA GLN A 18 6.72 -7.44 -8.49
C GLN A 18 7.43 -7.73 -9.80
N PRO A 19 8.46 -6.96 -10.19
CA PRO A 19 9.22 -7.26 -11.39
C PRO A 19 10.02 -8.55 -11.17
N PHE A 20 9.92 -9.47 -12.13
CA PHE A 20 10.74 -10.69 -12.16
C PHE A 20 11.46 -10.75 -13.51
N PHE A 21 12.74 -11.08 -13.49
CA PHE A 21 13.39 -11.62 -14.68
C PHE A 21 12.83 -13.01 -14.94
N LYS A 22 12.38 -13.27 -16.17
CA LYS A 22 11.80 -14.53 -16.59
C LYS A 22 12.58 -15.06 -17.79
N ALA A 23 12.99 -16.32 -17.73
CA ALA A 23 13.53 -17.05 -18.87
C ALA A 23 12.78 -18.38 -19.00
N GLN A 24 12.43 -18.74 -20.23
CA GLN A 24 11.80 -20.01 -20.56
C GLN A 24 12.66 -20.73 -21.60
N SER A 25 13.08 -21.96 -21.30
CA SER A 25 13.81 -22.78 -22.27
C SER A 25 12.85 -23.36 -23.32
N ILE A 26 13.39 -23.79 -24.46
CA ILE A 26 12.63 -24.52 -25.50
C ILE A 26 12.00 -25.81 -24.91
N SER A 27 12.63 -26.40 -23.90
CA SER A 27 12.09 -27.55 -23.13
C SER A 27 10.98 -27.19 -22.12
N GLY A 28 10.57 -25.93 -22.02
CA GLY A 28 9.50 -25.47 -21.14
C GLY A 28 9.90 -25.24 -19.68
N LYS A 29 11.20 -25.32 -19.32
CA LYS A 29 11.64 -24.99 -17.95
C LYS A 29 11.60 -23.48 -17.74
N PHE A 30 10.91 -23.05 -16.68
CA PHE A 30 10.80 -21.65 -16.29
C PHE A 30 11.80 -21.30 -15.20
N GLN A 31 12.59 -20.25 -15.42
CA GLN A 31 13.41 -19.63 -14.39
C GLN A 31 12.85 -18.23 -14.09
N ARG A 32 12.65 -17.93 -12.79
CA ARG A 32 12.21 -16.63 -12.30
C ARG A 32 13.17 -16.11 -11.24
N ARG A 33 13.66 -14.88 -11.41
CA ARG A 33 14.44 -14.19 -10.38
C ARG A 33 13.76 -12.88 -10.01
N PHE A 34 13.51 -12.69 -8.72
CA PHE A 34 12.89 -11.47 -8.19
C PHE A 34 13.92 -10.33 -8.20
N THR A 35 13.52 -9.13 -8.62
CA THR A 35 14.42 -7.96 -8.68
C THR A 35 14.63 -7.28 -7.34
N GLY A 36 13.91 -7.69 -6.29
CA GLY A 36 13.96 -7.04 -4.97
C GLY A 36 13.08 -5.79 -4.87
N ILE A 37 12.39 -5.41 -5.95
CA ILE A 37 11.51 -4.23 -5.99
C ILE A 37 10.05 -4.67 -5.91
N HIS A 38 9.27 -3.95 -5.11
CA HIS A 38 7.82 -4.14 -5.04
C HIS A 38 7.15 -2.80 -4.77
N PHE A 39 6.10 -2.52 -5.52
CA PHE A 39 5.23 -1.37 -5.31
C PHE A 39 3.79 -1.74 -5.62
N TYR A 40 2.83 -1.01 -5.05
CA TYR A 40 1.44 -1.15 -5.41
C TYR A 40 1.07 -0.19 -6.54
N GLU A 41 0.25 -0.66 -7.48
CA GLU A 41 -0.57 0.22 -8.30
C GLU A 41 -2.00 0.12 -7.80
N ALA A 42 -2.75 1.22 -7.86
CA ALA A 42 -4.16 1.20 -7.52
C ALA A 42 -4.96 1.89 -8.62
N GLU A 43 -6.23 1.53 -8.73
CA GLU A 43 -7.14 2.11 -9.70
C GLU A 43 -8.53 2.23 -9.06
N PHE A 44 -9.22 3.33 -9.32
CA PHE A 44 -10.57 3.52 -8.83
C PHE A 44 -11.39 4.44 -9.75
N THR A 45 -12.71 4.33 -9.66
CA THR A 45 -13.64 5.19 -10.40
C THR A 45 -14.29 6.18 -9.45
N ALA A 46 -14.18 7.47 -9.73
CA ALA A 46 -14.94 8.52 -9.08
C ALA A 46 -16.23 8.78 -9.86
N ASN A 47 -17.37 8.68 -9.18
CA ASN A 47 -18.69 8.97 -9.71
C ASN A 47 -19.23 10.24 -9.03
N PHE A 48 -19.72 11.19 -9.82
CA PHE A 48 -20.17 12.50 -9.32
C PHE A 48 -21.27 13.08 -10.23
N MET A 49 -22.10 13.97 -9.69
CA MET A 49 -23.02 14.77 -10.50
C MET A 49 -22.30 15.96 -11.13
N ALA A 50 -22.74 16.42 -12.30
CA ALA A 50 -22.08 17.50 -13.05
C ALA A 50 -21.84 18.77 -12.21
N GLU A 51 -22.75 19.09 -11.30
CA GLU A 51 -22.63 20.23 -10.37
C GLU A 51 -21.41 20.14 -9.44
N HIS A 52 -20.92 18.92 -9.17
CA HIS A 52 -19.77 18.66 -8.29
C HIS A 52 -18.45 18.48 -9.05
N ILE A 53 -18.42 18.73 -10.37
CA ILE A 53 -17.20 18.59 -11.18
C ILE A 53 -16.03 19.42 -10.68
N ASN A 54 -16.30 20.56 -10.03
CA ASN A 54 -15.26 21.45 -9.50
C ASN A 54 -14.42 20.77 -8.40
N GLU A 55 -15.02 19.91 -7.58
CA GLU A 55 -14.29 19.14 -6.57
C GLU A 55 -13.31 18.14 -7.21
N VAL A 56 -13.69 17.55 -8.34
CA VAL A 56 -12.84 16.64 -9.12
C VAL A 56 -11.71 17.41 -9.80
N LYS A 57 -12.00 18.58 -10.38
CA LYS A 57 -10.99 19.49 -10.95
C LYS A 57 -9.97 19.94 -9.91
N GLU A 58 -10.43 20.31 -8.72
CA GLU A 58 -9.55 20.72 -7.61
C GLU A 58 -8.64 19.56 -7.18
N PHE A 59 -9.20 18.35 -7.04
CA PHE A 59 -8.42 17.16 -6.71
C PHE A 59 -7.35 16.90 -7.79
N VAL A 60 -7.73 16.92 -9.06
CA VAL A 60 -6.81 16.76 -10.18
C VAL A 60 -5.69 17.81 -10.13
N ALA A 61 -6.03 19.09 -10.04
CA ALA A 61 -5.07 20.18 -10.05
C ALA A 61 -4.05 20.08 -8.91
N LYS A 62 -4.48 19.62 -7.72
CA LYS A 62 -3.59 19.43 -6.56
C LYS A 62 -2.59 18.30 -6.72
N HIS A 63 -2.93 17.23 -7.44
CA HIS A 63 -2.13 16.00 -7.49
C HIS A 63 -1.48 15.74 -8.85
N LEU A 64 -1.82 16.51 -9.88
CA LEU A 64 -1.30 16.36 -11.24
C LEU A 64 0.23 16.44 -11.28
N PHE A 65 0.84 17.32 -10.49
CA PHE A 65 2.30 17.51 -10.46
C PHE A 65 3.00 16.67 -9.39
N GLY A 66 2.55 15.43 -9.21
CA GLY A 66 3.23 14.46 -8.33
C GLY A 66 3.08 14.73 -6.84
N ARG A 67 2.04 15.47 -6.42
CA ARG A 67 1.71 15.55 -4.99
C ARG A 67 1.05 14.24 -4.57
N PRO A 68 1.59 13.54 -3.56
CA PRO A 68 1.00 12.29 -3.10
C PRO A 68 -0.26 12.53 -2.26
N PHE A 69 -1.10 11.50 -2.17
CA PHE A 69 -2.24 11.47 -1.27
C PHE A 69 -2.42 10.09 -0.65
N LYS A 70 -2.99 10.08 0.56
CA LYS A 70 -3.28 8.85 1.29
C LYS A 70 -4.56 8.20 0.81
N VAL A 71 -4.54 6.87 0.76
CA VAL A 71 -5.69 6.02 0.46
C VAL A 71 -5.80 4.96 1.57
N PRO A 72 -6.86 4.96 2.38
CA PRO A 72 -7.11 3.88 3.31
C PRO A 72 -7.38 2.59 2.54
N LEU A 73 -6.67 1.52 2.88
CA LEU A 73 -6.83 0.22 2.20
C LEU A 73 -8.05 -0.58 2.69
N SER A 74 -8.83 -0.01 3.61
CA SER A 74 -10.10 -0.55 4.10
C SER A 74 -9.98 -2.05 4.45
N TYR A 75 -10.85 -2.89 3.89
CA TYR A 75 -10.90 -4.34 4.12
C TYR A 75 -9.57 -5.06 3.88
N TYR A 76 -8.71 -4.59 2.97
CA TYR A 76 -7.40 -5.20 2.73
C TYR A 76 -6.43 -5.03 3.91
N SER A 77 -6.61 -3.96 4.69
CA SER A 77 -5.84 -3.70 5.92
C SER A 77 -6.54 -4.19 7.20
N LYS A 78 -7.66 -4.90 7.07
CA LYS A 78 -8.42 -5.36 8.23
C LYS A 78 -7.62 -6.44 8.97
N TYR A 79 -7.21 -6.13 10.19
CA TYR A 79 -6.57 -7.10 11.06
C TYR A 79 -7.58 -8.11 11.59
N THR A 80 -7.23 -9.40 11.52
CA THR A 80 -8.08 -10.53 11.95
C THR A 80 -7.45 -11.37 13.07
N GLY A 81 -6.27 -11.00 13.55
CA GLY A 81 -5.59 -11.71 14.65
C GLY A 81 -6.02 -11.24 16.04
N ASP A 82 -5.30 -11.72 17.05
CA ASP A 82 -5.59 -11.56 18.47
C ASP A 82 -4.79 -10.44 19.16
N VAL A 83 -3.82 -9.83 18.46
CA VAL A 83 -3.00 -8.74 19.01
C VAL A 83 -3.79 -7.45 19.13
N LYS A 84 -3.81 -6.87 20.33
CA LYS A 84 -4.51 -5.61 20.63
C LYS A 84 -3.58 -4.49 21.11
N GLN A 85 -2.36 -4.84 21.51
CA GLN A 85 -1.38 -3.87 22.00
C GLN A 85 -0.58 -3.25 20.86
N MET A 86 0.13 -2.18 21.21
CA MET A 86 1.11 -1.53 20.35
C MET A 86 2.27 -2.48 20.02
N VAL A 87 2.48 -2.76 18.74
CA VAL A 87 3.62 -3.56 18.27
C VAL A 87 4.77 -2.61 17.93
N THR A 88 5.98 -2.95 18.37
CA THR A 88 7.17 -2.14 18.09
C THR A 88 8.34 -3.00 17.65
N ALA A 89 9.26 -2.41 16.90
CA ALA A 89 10.55 -3.02 16.57
C ALA A 89 11.44 -3.05 17.81
N ALA A 90 11.90 -4.24 18.22
CA ALA A 90 12.74 -4.41 19.41
C ALA A 90 14.16 -3.87 19.21
N THR A 91 14.67 -3.90 17.97
CA THR A 91 16.03 -3.50 17.61
C THR A 91 16.04 -2.79 16.27
N ARG A 92 17.07 -1.97 16.04
CA ARG A 92 17.31 -1.37 14.73
C ARG A 92 17.48 -2.46 13.67
N THR A 93 16.85 -2.26 12.51
CA THR A 93 17.03 -3.11 11.32
C THR A 93 17.33 -2.23 10.13
N ASP A 94 18.44 -2.47 9.43
CA ASP A 94 18.83 -1.63 8.30
C ASP A 94 18.01 -1.92 7.03
N ARG A 95 18.02 -0.95 6.11
CA ARG A 95 17.41 -1.06 4.77
C ARG A 95 17.89 -2.34 4.07
N GLY A 96 16.97 -3.00 3.36
CA GLY A 96 17.24 -4.29 2.70
C GLY A 96 17.03 -5.50 3.61
N GLY A 97 16.89 -5.29 4.92
CA GLY A 97 16.51 -6.32 5.88
C GLY A 97 15.15 -6.96 5.55
N ARG A 98 15.02 -8.25 5.87
CA ARG A 98 13.79 -9.04 5.67
C ARG A 98 13.13 -9.50 6.96
N LYS A 99 13.82 -9.26 8.08
CA LYS A 99 13.42 -9.71 9.40
C LYS A 99 13.51 -8.55 10.35
N VAL A 100 12.45 -8.30 11.10
CA VAL A 100 12.42 -7.29 12.15
C VAL A 100 12.04 -7.98 13.45
N ARG A 101 12.88 -7.84 14.48
CA ARG A 101 12.56 -8.40 15.80
C ARG A 101 11.48 -7.55 16.46
N LEU A 102 10.47 -8.20 17.03
CA LEU A 102 9.30 -7.52 17.59
C LEU A 102 9.28 -7.52 19.12
N SER A 103 8.58 -6.54 19.69
CA SER A 103 8.32 -6.45 21.13
C SER A 103 6.98 -5.76 21.43
N ASN A 104 6.60 -5.75 22.72
CA ASN A 104 5.48 -5.00 23.30
C ASN A 104 4.05 -5.48 22.98
N PHE A 105 3.88 -6.75 22.64
CA PHE A 105 2.53 -7.33 22.47
C PHE A 105 2.41 -8.75 23.02
N THR A 106 1.18 -9.26 23.10
CA THR A 106 0.87 -10.67 23.35
C THR A 106 -0.02 -11.20 22.24
N GLY A 107 -0.07 -12.51 22.07
CA GLY A 107 -0.81 -13.14 20.97
C GLY A 107 0.06 -13.36 19.74
N THR A 108 -0.56 -13.47 18.57
CA THR A 108 0.12 -13.81 17.31
C THR A 108 -0.23 -12.82 16.19
N LEU A 109 0.79 -12.16 15.63
CA LEU A 109 0.62 -11.50 14.34
C LEU A 109 0.62 -12.56 13.24
N LYS A 110 -0.49 -12.63 12.51
CA LYS A 110 -0.72 -13.67 11.51
C LYS A 110 -0.03 -13.37 10.18
N ALA A 111 0.42 -14.42 9.50
CA ALA A 111 0.83 -14.33 8.11
C ALA A 111 -0.29 -13.71 7.25
N GLY A 112 0.10 -12.93 6.23
CA GLY A 112 -0.82 -12.16 5.38
C GLY A 112 -1.23 -10.81 5.96
N THR A 113 -0.96 -10.52 7.24
CA THR A 113 -1.22 -9.20 7.82
C THR A 113 -0.42 -8.14 7.09
N ILE A 114 -1.11 -7.06 6.70
CA ILE A 114 -0.51 -5.89 6.09
C ILE A 114 -0.06 -4.94 7.20
N ILE A 115 1.17 -4.43 7.08
CA ILE A 115 1.74 -3.51 8.05
C ILE A 115 2.41 -2.31 7.38
N GLN A 116 2.61 -1.27 8.18
CA GLN A 116 3.40 -0.09 7.84
C GLN A 116 4.19 0.34 9.07
N PHE A 117 5.44 0.73 8.88
CA PHE A 117 6.26 1.29 9.94
C PHE A 117 6.01 2.78 10.04
N GLU A 118 6.06 3.34 11.25
CA GLU A 118 5.69 4.74 11.46
C GLU A 118 6.57 5.72 10.69
N ASN A 119 7.87 5.44 10.53
CA ASN A 119 8.81 6.33 9.90
C ASN A 119 8.80 6.25 8.36
N HIS A 120 8.09 5.30 7.75
CA HIS A 120 8.04 5.22 6.29
C HIS A 120 6.77 4.63 5.69
N LYS A 121 6.49 5.10 4.48
CA LYS A 121 5.19 4.96 3.83
C LYS A 121 4.96 3.61 3.16
N LYS A 122 6.03 2.84 2.96
CA LYS A 122 5.96 1.53 2.31
C LYS A 122 5.06 0.56 3.08
N ILE A 123 4.18 -0.11 2.35
CA ILE A 123 3.35 -1.19 2.86
C ILE A 123 4.09 -2.54 2.71
N TYR A 124 4.04 -3.35 3.76
CA TYR A 124 4.63 -4.70 3.80
C TYR A 124 3.60 -5.74 4.20
N THR A 125 3.88 -6.99 3.85
CA THR A 125 3.09 -8.15 4.24
C THR A 125 3.94 -9.04 5.13
N ILE A 126 3.38 -9.46 6.26
CA ILE A 126 3.97 -10.48 7.12
C ILE A 126 3.86 -11.83 6.41
N THR A 127 4.96 -12.57 6.27
CA THR A 127 4.95 -13.84 5.53
C THR A 127 4.74 -15.06 6.42
N GLU A 128 4.92 -14.94 7.73
CA GLU A 128 4.81 -16.04 8.70
C GLU A 128 4.23 -15.55 10.03
N ASP A 129 3.51 -16.43 10.73
CA ASP A 129 3.01 -16.15 12.07
C ASP A 129 4.15 -15.80 13.03
N VAL A 130 4.00 -14.73 13.81
CA VAL A 130 5.03 -14.28 14.75
C VAL A 130 4.43 -13.87 16.08
N LYS A 131 5.07 -14.34 17.17
CA LYS A 131 4.78 -13.94 18.55
C LYS A 131 5.79 -12.90 19.02
N SER A 132 5.45 -12.23 20.11
CA SER A 132 6.33 -11.24 20.74
C SER A 132 7.70 -11.80 21.09
N GLY A 133 8.76 -10.98 20.91
CA GLY A 133 10.16 -11.40 21.03
C GLY A 133 10.71 -12.14 19.80
N GLY A 134 9.86 -12.57 18.86
CA GLY A 134 10.24 -13.26 17.63
C GLY A 134 10.68 -12.32 16.48
N GLU A 135 11.16 -12.92 15.40
CA GLU A 135 11.53 -12.23 14.16
C GLU A 135 10.37 -12.26 13.16
N MET A 136 9.78 -11.10 12.89
CA MET A 136 8.77 -10.95 11.84
C MET A 136 9.44 -10.98 10.47
N LYS A 137 9.07 -11.96 9.64
CA LYS A 137 9.51 -12.02 8.24
C LYS A 137 8.58 -11.19 7.36
N LEU A 138 9.19 -10.37 6.51
CA LEU A 138 8.50 -9.39 5.68
C LEU A 138 8.68 -9.65 4.19
N PHE A 139 7.65 -9.28 3.45
CA PHE A 139 7.71 -9.07 2.01
C PHE A 139 7.14 -7.69 1.67
N PRO A 140 7.82 -6.85 0.87
CA PRO A 140 9.19 -7.02 0.36
C PRO A 140 10.25 -6.76 1.44
N ASN A 141 11.51 -6.69 1.05
CA ASN A 141 12.59 -6.20 1.92
C ASN A 141 12.35 -4.73 2.30
N LEU A 142 12.85 -4.33 3.47
CA LEU A 142 12.76 -2.96 3.97
C LEU A 142 13.32 -1.94 2.98
N ARG A 143 12.54 -0.89 2.69
CA ARG A 143 12.92 0.21 1.80
C ARG A 143 13.71 1.30 2.51
N GLN A 144 13.59 1.39 3.83
CA GLN A 144 14.32 2.31 4.70
C GLN A 144 14.73 1.56 5.99
N HIS A 145 15.53 2.20 6.84
CA HIS A 145 15.88 1.61 8.13
C HIS A 145 14.67 1.68 9.08
N VAL A 146 14.55 0.67 9.94
CA VAL A 146 13.60 0.64 11.06
C VAL A 146 14.39 0.88 12.33
N LEU A 147 13.94 1.83 13.15
CA LEU A 147 14.59 2.18 14.42
C LEU A 147 14.15 1.25 15.55
N ALA A 148 14.97 1.13 16.59
CA ALA A 148 14.55 0.46 17.82
C ALA A 148 13.42 1.27 18.49
N GLY A 149 12.38 0.59 18.96
CA GLY A 149 11.17 1.20 19.52
C GLY A 149 10.18 1.71 18.47
N GLU A 150 10.49 1.62 17.17
CA GLU A 150 9.60 2.14 16.12
C GLU A 150 8.27 1.38 16.07
N VAL A 151 7.18 2.14 15.94
CA VAL A 151 5.82 1.63 15.95
C VAL A 151 5.48 0.95 14.63
N ILE A 152 4.87 -0.22 14.74
CA ILE A 152 4.43 -1.02 13.60
C ILE A 152 2.91 -1.00 13.56
N LYS A 153 2.36 -0.29 12.58
CA LYS A 153 0.92 -0.21 12.33
C LYS A 153 0.49 -1.47 11.60
N TYR A 154 -0.37 -2.27 12.23
CA TYR A 154 -0.98 -3.47 11.67
C TYR A 154 -2.50 -3.32 11.48
N GLN A 155 -3.04 -2.16 11.84
CA GLN A 155 -4.43 -1.75 11.65
C GLN A 155 -4.45 -0.39 10.96
N ASN A 156 -5.51 -0.12 10.21
CA ASN A 156 -5.73 1.15 9.51
C ASN A 156 -4.52 1.54 8.65
N VAL A 157 -3.92 0.57 7.97
CA VAL A 157 -2.79 0.83 7.08
C VAL A 157 -3.27 1.64 5.88
N GLU A 158 -2.61 2.77 5.65
CA GLU A 158 -2.87 3.67 4.53
C GLU A 158 -1.73 3.56 3.54
N GLY A 159 -2.07 3.41 2.26
CA GLY A 159 -1.09 3.60 1.20
C GLY A 159 -1.00 5.06 0.83
N GLU A 160 0.22 5.53 0.55
CA GLU A 160 0.42 6.83 -0.06
C GLU A 160 0.65 6.63 -1.56
N PHE A 161 -0.07 7.38 -2.40
CA PHE A 161 -0.11 7.18 -3.84
C PHE A 161 0.03 8.49 -4.62
N LEU A 162 0.57 8.38 -5.83
CA LEU A 162 0.68 9.43 -6.84
C LEU A 162 -0.27 9.12 -7.99
N LEU A 163 -0.78 10.16 -8.66
CA LEU A 163 -1.47 9.97 -9.95
C LEU A 163 -0.46 9.47 -10.99
N LYS A 164 -0.81 8.39 -11.68
CA LYS A 164 0.00 7.79 -12.75
C LYS A 164 -0.37 8.34 -14.13
N SER A 165 -1.59 8.87 -14.28
CA SER A 165 -2.13 9.27 -15.58
C SER A 165 -1.44 10.51 -16.15
N ASP A 166 -0.91 10.39 -17.36
CA ASP A 166 -0.28 11.49 -18.12
C ASP A 166 -1.31 12.40 -18.82
N GLN A 167 -2.54 11.91 -18.96
CA GLN A 167 -3.67 12.62 -19.55
C GLN A 167 -4.93 12.43 -18.70
N ILE A 168 -5.82 13.42 -18.74
CA ILE A 168 -7.06 13.42 -17.98
C ILE A 168 -8.21 13.70 -18.92
N ASP A 169 -9.02 12.67 -19.17
CA ASP A 169 -10.20 12.76 -20.02
C ASP A 169 -11.41 13.23 -19.21
N TRP A 170 -11.97 14.37 -19.60
CA TRP A 170 -13.16 14.94 -18.96
C TRP A 170 -14.42 14.51 -19.71
N GLN A 171 -15.20 13.61 -19.10
CA GLN A 171 -16.53 13.29 -19.61
C GLN A 171 -17.54 14.35 -19.14
N LEU A 172 -18.03 15.16 -20.08
CA LEU A 172 -19.07 16.17 -19.82
C LEU A 172 -20.46 15.54 -19.94
N ALA A 173 -20.90 14.90 -18.85
CA ALA A 173 -22.24 14.31 -18.74
C ALA A 173 -22.90 14.73 -17.42
N GLN A 174 -24.23 14.61 -17.33
CA GLN A 174 -24.99 14.93 -16.11
C GLN A 174 -24.51 14.10 -14.90
N ILE A 175 -24.11 12.85 -15.15
CA ILE A 175 -23.41 11.98 -14.20
C ILE A 175 -22.03 11.71 -14.79
N GLY A 176 -21.01 12.26 -14.13
CA GLY A 176 -19.61 12.06 -14.48
C GLY A 176 -19.05 10.78 -13.89
N LYS A 177 -18.24 10.08 -14.68
CA LYS A 177 -17.42 8.94 -14.24
C LYS A 177 -15.99 9.19 -14.68
N MET A 178 -15.06 9.15 -13.73
CA MET A 178 -13.63 9.34 -14.03
C MET A 178 -12.81 8.25 -13.34
N LYS A 179 -12.00 7.57 -14.13
CA LYS A 179 -11.07 6.54 -13.64
C LYS A 179 -9.72 7.18 -13.33
N PHE A 180 -9.17 6.85 -12.18
CA PHE A 180 -7.84 7.28 -11.74
C PHE A 180 -6.93 6.08 -11.59
N GLU A 181 -5.73 6.18 -12.15
CA GLU A 181 -4.67 5.19 -11.99
C GLU A 181 -3.57 5.77 -11.11
N LEU A 182 -3.10 4.95 -10.17
CA LEU A 182 -2.24 5.36 -9.08
C LEU A 182 -1.00 4.47 -9.00
N VAL A 183 0.10 5.04 -8.52
CA VAL A 183 1.31 4.30 -8.16
C VAL A 183 1.72 4.65 -6.72
N GLU A 184 2.11 3.65 -5.95
CA GLU A 184 2.54 3.81 -4.55
C GLU A 184 3.77 4.71 -4.47
N ASN A 185 3.74 5.67 -3.54
CA ASN A 185 4.87 6.49 -3.17
C ASN A 185 5.69 5.76 -2.10
N VAL A 186 6.86 5.24 -2.47
CA VAL A 186 7.69 4.33 -1.66
C VAL A 186 8.93 4.98 -1.08
#